data_AF-A0A067T0B0-F1
#
_entry.id   AF-A0A067T0B0-F1
#
_cell.length_a   1.000
_cell.length_b   1.000
_cell.length_c   1.000
_cell.angle_alpha   90.00
_cell.angle_beta   90.00
_cell.angle_gamma   90.00
#
_symmetry.space_group_name_H-M   'P 1'
#
loop_
_entity.id
_entity.type
_entity.pdbx_description
1 polymer ?
#
loop_
_entity_poly.entity_id
_entity_poly.type
_entity_poly.pdbx_seq_one_letter_code
_entity_poly.pdbx_strand_id
1 'polypeptide(L)'
;MATTLPKDISKLGQEVKLFGKWDTQDVEVKDISLTDYIQVRHAVYVPHTAGRYAKKQFKKAQMPIVERLVDSLMMKGRNNGKKLLAVRIVAHAFEIIHLLTDQNPIQILVDAIVNTGPREDSTRIGSQGTVRRQAVDVSPLRRVNQSIALITTGTRESAFRNVKSIAECLADELINAAKGSSNSYAIKKKDELERVAKSNR
;
A
#
# COMPACT_ATOMS: atom_id res chain seq x y z
N MET A 1 20.48 30.72 -26.16
CA MET A 1 21.24 29.92 -25.16
C MET A 1 20.69 28.52 -25.18
N ALA A 2 21.51 27.50 -25.48
CA ALA A 2 21.07 26.11 -25.41
C ALA A 2 20.86 25.74 -23.94
N THR A 3 19.65 25.34 -23.58
CA THR A 3 19.31 24.88 -22.23
C THR A 3 19.94 23.51 -21.99
N THR A 4 21.03 23.47 -21.21
CA THR A 4 21.68 22.23 -20.80
C THR A 4 20.89 21.56 -19.67
N LEU A 5 20.52 20.30 -19.85
CA LEU A 5 19.85 19.51 -18.81
C LEU A 5 20.82 19.18 -17.66
N PRO A 6 20.35 19.15 -16.39
CA PRO A 6 21.13 18.63 -15.27
C PRO A 6 21.60 17.20 -15.53
N LYS A 7 22.83 16.88 -15.12
CA LYS A 7 23.47 15.57 -15.37
C LYS A 7 22.65 14.39 -14.82
N ASP A 8 21.98 14.57 -13.69
CA ASP A 8 21.18 13.52 -13.06
C ASP A 8 19.91 13.18 -13.86
N ILE A 9 19.30 14.19 -14.50
CA ILE A 9 18.15 14.00 -15.39
C ILE A 9 18.61 13.40 -16.72
N SER A 10 19.78 13.81 -17.22
CA SER A 10 20.38 13.24 -18.43
C SER A 10 20.71 11.75 -18.26
N LYS A 11 21.16 11.34 -17.07
CA LYS A 11 21.45 9.94 -16.71
C LYS A 11 20.21 9.04 -16.63
N LEU A 12 19.03 9.61 -16.39
CA LEU A 12 17.78 8.84 -16.31
C LEU A 12 17.42 8.18 -17.66
N GLY A 13 18.00 8.65 -18.77
CA GLY A 13 17.80 8.05 -20.09
C GLY A 13 16.34 8.05 -20.54
N GLN A 14 15.94 7.02 -21.30
CA GLN A 14 14.56 6.78 -21.74
C GLN A 14 13.74 5.93 -20.75
N GLU A 15 14.35 5.43 -19.67
CA GLU A 15 13.69 4.53 -18.72
C GLU A 15 12.93 5.29 -17.63
N VAL A 16 11.65 4.96 -17.47
CA VAL A 16 10.82 5.57 -16.44
C VAL A 16 11.07 4.88 -15.10
N LYS A 17 11.74 5.58 -14.18
CA LYS A 17 12.00 5.10 -12.81
C LYS A 17 11.20 5.92 -11.79
N LEU A 18 10.62 5.25 -10.80
CA LEU A 18 9.88 5.91 -9.73
C LEU A 18 10.83 6.75 -8.88
N PHE A 19 10.46 8.01 -8.66
CA PHE A 19 11.30 9.05 -8.06
C PHE A 19 12.67 9.24 -8.74
N GLY A 20 12.81 8.75 -9.98
CA GLY A 20 14.10 8.71 -10.70
C GLY A 20 15.14 7.78 -10.08
N LYS A 21 14.76 6.93 -9.12
CA LYS A 21 15.69 6.06 -8.38
C LYS A 21 15.31 4.58 -8.49
N TRP A 22 14.02 4.27 -8.35
CA TRP A 22 13.55 2.89 -8.19
C TRP A 22 13.01 2.33 -9.50
N ASP A 23 13.51 1.16 -9.87
CA ASP A 23 12.97 0.43 -11.01
C ASP A 23 11.64 -0.25 -10.67
N THR A 24 10.75 -0.34 -11.64
CA THR A 24 9.45 -1.01 -11.52
C THR A 24 9.40 -2.32 -12.29
N GLN A 25 10.37 -2.59 -13.16
CA GLN A 25 10.39 -3.78 -14.02
C GLN A 25 10.71 -5.06 -13.22
N ASP A 26 11.62 -4.97 -12.25
CA ASP A 26 12.07 -6.12 -11.44
C ASP A 26 11.08 -6.53 -10.33
N VAL A 27 9.92 -5.88 -10.25
CA VAL A 27 8.97 -6.11 -9.16
C VAL A 27 7.97 -7.19 -9.54
N GLU A 28 8.01 -8.29 -8.80
CA GLU A 28 7.16 -9.45 -9.00
C GLU A 28 6.12 -9.60 -7.89
N VAL A 29 4.89 -9.98 -8.26
CA VAL A 29 3.82 -10.28 -7.31
C VAL A 29 3.78 -11.79 -7.06
N LYS A 30 4.15 -12.24 -5.85
CA LYS A 30 4.20 -13.65 -5.47
C LYS A 30 2.84 -14.38 -5.49
N ASP A 31 1.75 -13.66 -5.23
CA ASP A 31 0.37 -14.19 -5.21
C ASP A 31 -0.33 -13.93 -6.55
N ILE A 32 -0.56 -14.99 -7.33
CA ILE A 32 -1.21 -14.96 -8.65
C ILE A 32 -2.60 -14.31 -8.60
N SER A 33 -3.33 -14.47 -7.50
CA SER A 33 -4.68 -13.91 -7.38
C SER A 33 -4.70 -12.38 -7.31
N LEU A 34 -3.55 -11.76 -6.97
CA LEU A 34 -3.41 -10.32 -6.79
C LEU A 34 -2.73 -9.62 -7.97
N THR A 35 -2.14 -10.38 -8.91
CA THR A 35 -1.34 -9.84 -10.02
C THR A 35 -2.10 -8.79 -10.84
N ASP A 36 -3.37 -9.03 -11.16
CA ASP A 36 -4.19 -8.09 -11.95
C ASP A 36 -4.72 -6.89 -11.15
N TYR A 37 -4.63 -6.97 -9.81
CA TYR A 37 -5.16 -5.95 -8.89
C TYR A 37 -4.07 -5.05 -8.27
N ILE A 38 -2.81 -5.40 -8.50
CA ILE A 38 -1.61 -4.65 -8.09
C ILE A 38 -0.90 -4.17 -9.36
N GLN A 39 -1.14 -2.92 -9.74
CA GLN A 39 -0.51 -2.35 -10.93
C GLN A 39 0.93 -1.92 -10.64
N VAL A 40 1.89 -2.63 -11.24
CA VAL A 40 3.32 -2.30 -11.19
C VAL A 40 3.93 -2.06 -12.58
N ARG A 41 3.34 -2.65 -13.64
CA ARG A 41 3.85 -2.57 -15.03
C ARG A 41 3.83 -1.17 -15.64
N HIS A 42 2.99 -0.26 -15.14
CA HIS A 42 2.97 1.12 -15.59
C HIS A 42 3.88 1.96 -14.70
N ALA A 43 5.12 2.09 -15.15
CA ALA A 43 6.11 2.94 -14.51
C ALA A 43 5.68 4.42 -14.54
N VAL A 44 5.83 5.12 -13.41
CA VAL A 44 5.53 6.54 -13.29
C VAL A 44 6.65 7.21 -12.49
N TYR A 45 7.06 8.42 -12.89
CA TYR A 45 8.11 9.17 -12.18
C TYR A 45 7.69 9.59 -10.77
N VAL A 46 6.43 10.00 -10.59
CA VAL A 46 5.90 10.48 -9.30
C VAL A 46 4.49 9.90 -9.11
N PRO A 47 4.13 9.41 -7.91
CA PRO A 47 2.79 8.90 -7.62
C PRO A 47 1.78 10.06 -7.42
N HIS A 48 1.66 10.92 -8.43
CA HIS A 48 0.71 12.02 -8.49
C HIS A 48 0.11 12.12 -9.88
N THR A 49 -0.87 11.26 -10.15
CA THR A 49 -1.59 11.21 -11.41
C THR A 49 -3.00 11.77 -11.20
N ALA A 50 -3.46 12.65 -12.08
CA ALA A 50 -4.85 13.13 -12.07
C ALA A 50 -5.82 12.10 -12.70
N GLY A 51 -5.59 10.81 -12.46
CA GLY A 51 -6.29 9.70 -13.11
C GLY A 51 -7.73 9.57 -12.61
N ARG A 52 -8.68 9.45 -13.54
CA ARG A 52 -10.11 9.26 -13.23
C ARG A 52 -10.43 7.78 -12.99
N TYR A 53 -9.96 7.25 -11.87
CA TYR A 53 -10.09 5.83 -11.50
C TYR A 53 -11.42 5.47 -10.83
N ALA A 54 -12.16 6.46 -10.29
CA ALA A 54 -13.42 6.23 -9.58
C ALA A 54 -14.65 6.09 -10.51
N LYS A 55 -14.55 6.49 -11.78
CA LYS A 55 -15.70 6.58 -12.70
C LYS A 55 -16.29 5.22 -13.11
N LYS A 56 -15.50 4.14 -13.06
CA LYS A 56 -15.92 2.79 -13.48
C LYS A 56 -15.48 1.77 -12.42
N GLN A 57 -16.31 0.75 -12.23
CA GLN A 57 -15.96 -0.39 -11.37
C GLN A 57 -14.67 -1.05 -11.85
N PHE A 58 -13.81 -1.47 -10.92
CA PHE A 58 -12.49 -2.09 -11.17
C PHE A 58 -11.43 -1.22 -11.84
N LYS A 59 -11.75 -0.02 -12.35
CA LYS A 59 -10.73 0.88 -12.92
C LYS A 59 -9.68 1.32 -11.88
N LYS A 60 -10.03 1.26 -10.58
CA LYS A 60 -9.10 1.44 -9.46
C LYS A 60 -7.95 0.39 -9.44
N ALA A 61 -8.15 -0.80 -10.00
CA ALA A 61 -7.11 -1.83 -10.07
C ALA A 61 -5.92 -1.39 -10.94
N GLN A 62 -6.19 -0.63 -12.01
CA GLN A 62 -5.18 -0.11 -12.94
C GLN A 62 -4.37 1.07 -12.37
N MET A 63 -4.74 1.58 -11.20
CA MET A 63 -4.03 2.68 -10.56
C MET A 63 -2.69 2.17 -10.00
N PRO A 64 -1.56 2.88 -10.23
CA PRO A 64 -0.27 2.49 -9.67
C PRO A 64 -0.36 2.26 -8.16
N ILE A 65 0.20 1.15 -7.68
CA ILE A 65 -0.01 0.73 -6.29
C ILE A 65 0.52 1.75 -5.27
N VAL A 66 1.64 2.40 -5.59
CA VAL A 66 2.22 3.48 -4.79
C VAL A 66 1.28 4.67 -4.69
N GLU A 67 0.57 5.00 -5.78
CA GLU A 67 -0.40 6.10 -5.78
C GLU A 67 -1.61 5.79 -4.89
N ARG A 68 -2.06 4.52 -4.88
CA ARG A 68 -3.12 4.08 -3.95
C ARG A 68 -2.71 4.23 -2.49
N LEU A 69 -1.44 3.94 -2.16
CA LEU A 69 -0.89 4.13 -0.82
C LEU A 69 -0.88 5.62 -0.45
N VAL A 70 -0.37 6.48 -1.34
CA VAL A 70 -0.33 7.95 -1.15
C VAL A 70 -1.73 8.50 -0.89
N ASP A 71 -2.72 8.07 -1.67
CA ASP A 71 -4.09 8.55 -1.53
C ASP A 71 -4.73 8.11 -0.20
N SER A 72 -4.37 6.94 0.33
CA SER A 72 -4.83 6.48 1.66
C SER A 72 -4.14 7.20 2.83
N LEU A 73 -2.92 7.73 2.64
CA LEU A 73 -2.21 8.49 3.67
C LEU A 73 -2.83 9.87 3.95
N MET A 74 -3.39 10.53 2.92
CA MET A 74 -3.97 11.88 3.03
C MET A 74 -5.38 11.94 3.66
N MET A 75 -5.81 10.91 4.38
CA MET A 75 -7.12 10.88 5.04
C MET A 75 -7.10 11.52 6.45
N LYS A 76 -8.29 11.68 7.05
CA LYS A 76 -8.58 12.20 8.41
C LYS A 76 -8.48 13.73 8.55
N GLY A 77 -9.43 14.43 7.93
CA GLY A 77 -9.74 15.84 8.21
C GLY A 77 -8.61 16.78 7.80
N ARG A 78 -7.74 17.15 8.74
CA ARG A 78 -6.63 18.11 8.55
C ARG A 78 -5.63 17.74 7.43
N ASN A 79 -5.62 16.48 6.99
CA ASN A 79 -4.72 15.97 5.96
C ASN A 79 -5.39 15.82 4.58
N ASN A 80 -6.70 16.04 4.49
CA ASN A 80 -7.46 15.85 3.25
C ASN A 80 -6.89 16.72 2.12
N GLY A 81 -6.65 16.10 0.96
CA GLY A 81 -6.17 16.78 -0.26
C GLY A 81 -4.68 17.13 -0.28
N LYS A 82 -3.93 16.90 0.81
CA LYS A 82 -2.49 17.22 0.89
C LYS A 82 -1.62 16.16 0.21
N LYS A 83 -1.88 15.90 -1.08
CA LYS A 83 -1.21 14.83 -1.84
C LYS A 83 0.28 15.07 -1.99
N LEU A 84 0.72 16.32 -2.21
CA LEU A 84 2.16 16.66 -2.28
C LEU A 84 2.92 16.29 -1.00
N LEU A 85 2.30 16.48 0.18
CA LEU A 85 2.90 16.08 1.45
C LEU A 85 2.97 14.55 1.56
N ALA A 86 1.91 13.85 1.19
CA ALA A 86 1.87 12.39 1.21
C ALA A 86 2.90 11.75 0.26
N VAL A 87 3.10 12.33 -0.94
CA VAL A 87 4.14 11.89 -1.89
C VAL A 87 5.54 12.03 -1.27
N ARG A 88 5.83 13.14 -0.57
CA ARG A 88 7.11 13.33 0.12
C ARG A 88 7.32 12.32 1.24
N ILE A 89 6.28 12.03 2.03
CA ILE A 89 6.33 11.02 3.09
C ILE A 89 6.69 9.65 2.50
N VAL A 90 6.06 9.24 1.40
CA VAL A 90 6.35 7.96 0.74
C VAL A 90 7.75 7.95 0.14
N ALA A 91 8.22 9.05 -0.44
CA ALA A 91 9.59 9.15 -0.96
C ALA A 91 10.62 8.91 0.15
N HIS A 92 10.48 9.57 1.31
CA HIS A 92 11.36 9.36 2.46
C HIS A 92 11.24 7.95 3.05
N ALA A 93 10.02 7.40 3.15
CA ALA A 93 9.82 6.04 3.64
C ALA A 93 10.52 5.01 2.73
N PHE A 94 10.48 5.19 1.40
CA PHE A 94 11.14 4.30 0.46
C PHE A 94 12.67 4.39 0.55
N GLU A 95 13.23 5.57 0.81
CA GLU A 95 14.65 5.73 1.10
C GLU A 95 15.06 4.99 2.38
N ILE A 96 14.28 5.13 3.46
CA ILE A 96 14.53 4.40 4.73
C ILE A 96 14.47 2.89 4.52
N ILE A 97 13.45 2.41 3.78
CA ILE A 97 13.30 0.98 3.49
C ILE A 97 14.51 0.44 2.76
N HIS A 98 14.98 1.15 1.73
CA HIS A 98 16.14 0.71 0.98
C HIS A 98 17.40 0.66 1.84
N LEU A 99 17.65 1.69 2.67
CA LEU A 99 18.81 1.73 3.56
C LEU A 99 18.80 0.62 4.62
N LEU A 100 17.63 0.13 5.03
CA LEU A 100 17.51 -0.91 6.06
C LEU A 100 17.50 -2.33 5.50
N THR A 101 17.12 -2.50 4.24
CA THR A 101 16.86 -3.84 3.66
C THR A 101 17.68 -4.15 2.41
N ASP A 102 18.32 -3.14 1.82
CA ASP A 102 19.04 -3.18 0.54
C ASP A 102 18.20 -3.69 -0.65
N GLN A 103 16.89 -3.84 -0.46
CA GLN A 103 15.96 -4.30 -1.48
C GLN A 103 15.24 -3.13 -2.14
N ASN A 104 14.59 -3.41 -3.27
CA ASN A 104 13.72 -2.43 -3.91
C ASN A 104 12.51 -2.16 -3.00
N PRO A 105 12.27 -0.90 -2.57
CA PRO A 105 11.18 -0.57 -1.65
C PRO A 105 9.80 -0.83 -2.27
N ILE A 106 9.68 -0.83 -3.60
CA ILE A 106 8.43 -1.17 -4.29
C ILE A 106 8.11 -2.66 -4.11
N GLN A 107 9.12 -3.54 -4.15
CA GLN A 107 8.93 -4.97 -3.88
C GLN A 107 8.45 -5.19 -2.44
N ILE A 108 9.05 -4.49 -1.48
CA ILE A 108 8.63 -4.57 -0.07
C ILE A 108 7.20 -4.10 0.12
N LEU A 109 6.78 -3.03 -0.59
CA LEU A 109 5.39 -2.59 -0.57
C LEU A 109 4.44 -3.68 -1.11
N VAL A 110 4.79 -4.31 -2.24
CA VAL A 110 3.99 -5.37 -2.85
C VAL A 110 3.89 -6.57 -1.90
N ASP A 111 5.01 -7.03 -1.35
CA ASP A 111 5.07 -8.14 -0.40
C ASP A 111 4.26 -7.84 0.87
N ALA A 112 4.38 -6.62 1.42
CA ALA A 112 3.57 -6.18 2.55
C ALA A 112 2.07 -6.24 2.24
N ILE A 113 1.65 -5.84 1.04
CA ILE A 113 0.25 -5.87 0.64
C ILE A 113 -0.27 -7.30 0.50
N VAL A 114 0.51 -8.18 -0.11
CA VAL A 114 0.17 -9.60 -0.28
C VAL A 114 -0.02 -10.27 1.08
N ASN A 115 0.88 -10.01 2.03
CA ASN A 115 0.87 -10.63 3.35
C ASN A 115 -0.26 -10.13 4.25
N THR A 116 -0.63 -8.85 4.16
CA THR A 116 -1.62 -8.20 5.04
C THR A 116 -3.07 -8.31 4.54
N GLY A 117 -3.30 -8.74 3.30
CA GLY A 117 -4.65 -8.89 2.74
C GLY A 117 -5.40 -10.11 3.29
N PRO A 118 -6.50 -9.95 4.05
CA PRO A 118 -7.24 -11.07 4.66
C PRO A 118 -7.97 -11.89 3.61
N ARG A 119 -7.83 -13.22 3.65
CA ARG A 119 -8.43 -14.15 2.69
C ARG A 119 -9.90 -14.47 3.00
N GLU A 120 -10.21 -14.54 4.29
CA GLU A 120 -11.57 -14.79 4.80
C GLU A 120 -11.99 -13.64 5.72
N ASP A 121 -13.27 -13.31 5.72
CA ASP A 121 -13.87 -12.33 6.62
C ASP A 121 -15.25 -12.84 7.10
N SER A 122 -15.81 -12.24 8.14
CA SER A 122 -17.10 -12.64 8.70
C SER A 122 -18.19 -11.62 8.40
N THR A 123 -19.23 -12.05 7.68
CA THR A 123 -20.40 -11.22 7.38
C THR A 123 -21.51 -11.48 8.37
N ARG A 124 -22.31 -10.44 8.60
CA ARG A 124 -23.49 -10.51 9.45
C ARG A 124 -24.65 -11.06 8.62
N ILE A 125 -25.18 -12.22 8.98
CA ILE A 125 -26.32 -12.87 8.30
C ILE A 125 -27.43 -13.13 9.31
N GLY A 126 -28.67 -12.81 8.93
CA GLY A 126 -29.86 -13.02 9.75
C GLY A 126 -30.93 -11.99 9.45
N SER A 127 -32.17 -12.30 9.81
CA SER A 127 -33.29 -11.37 9.73
C SER A 127 -33.79 -11.08 11.15
N GLN A 128 -34.19 -9.84 11.40
CA GLN A 128 -34.75 -9.39 12.68
C GLN A 128 -33.78 -9.59 13.87
N GLY A 129 -34.21 -10.31 14.92
CA GLY A 129 -33.52 -10.40 16.21
C GLY A 129 -32.47 -11.51 16.35
N THR A 130 -32.38 -12.46 15.40
CA THR A 130 -31.37 -13.53 15.44
C THR A 130 -30.34 -13.30 14.35
N VAL A 131 -29.20 -12.73 14.76
CA VAL A 131 -28.12 -12.37 13.86
C VAL A 131 -26.89 -13.21 14.19
N ARG A 132 -26.35 -13.92 13.20
CA ARG A 132 -25.10 -14.67 13.32
C ARG A 132 -24.03 -14.12 12.39
N ARG A 133 -22.78 -14.48 12.67
CA ARG A 133 -21.66 -14.24 11.76
C ARG A 133 -21.48 -15.48 10.90
N GLN A 134 -21.28 -15.29 9.60
CA GLN A 134 -20.95 -16.35 8.65
C GLN A 134 -19.62 -16.01 7.99
N ALA A 135 -18.71 -17.00 7.95
CA ALA A 135 -17.46 -16.88 7.21
C ALA A 135 -17.71 -16.82 5.70
N VAL A 136 -17.05 -15.88 5.02
CA VAL A 136 -17.11 -15.71 3.56
C VAL A 136 -15.72 -15.38 3.01
N ASP A 137 -15.47 -15.76 1.77
CA ASP A 137 -14.23 -15.44 1.06
C ASP A 137 -14.16 -13.96 0.66
N VAL A 138 -12.96 -13.39 0.67
CA VAL A 138 -12.72 -11.98 0.34
C VAL A 138 -12.20 -11.83 -1.08
N SER A 139 -12.81 -10.93 -1.86
CA SER A 139 -12.35 -10.65 -3.23
C SER A 139 -10.93 -10.07 -3.27
N PRO A 140 -10.13 -10.35 -4.32
CA PRO A 140 -8.76 -9.83 -4.44
C PRO A 140 -8.66 -8.30 -4.39
N LEU A 141 -9.60 -7.58 -5.04
CA LEU A 141 -9.63 -6.12 -4.96
C LEU A 141 -9.88 -5.63 -3.52
N ARG A 142 -10.73 -6.33 -2.75
CA ARG A 142 -10.98 -6.00 -1.34
C ARG A 142 -9.76 -6.33 -0.48
N ARG A 143 -9.06 -7.44 -0.73
CA ARG A 143 -7.77 -7.77 -0.08
C ARG A 143 -6.78 -6.61 -0.18
N VAL A 144 -6.54 -6.11 -1.40
CA VAL A 144 -5.61 -4.99 -1.62
C VAL A 144 -6.09 -3.71 -0.92
N ASN A 145 -7.39 -3.39 -1.03
CA ASN A 145 -7.92 -2.17 -0.39
C ASN A 145 -7.84 -2.22 1.14
N GLN A 146 -8.14 -3.38 1.73
CA GLN A 146 -8.12 -3.57 3.19
C GLN A 146 -6.69 -3.58 3.72
N SER A 147 -5.78 -4.24 3.01
CA SER A 147 -4.34 -4.19 3.29
C SER A 147 -3.82 -2.74 3.38
N ILE A 148 -4.03 -1.94 2.33
CA ILE A 148 -3.57 -0.53 2.31
C ILE A 148 -4.22 0.28 3.44
N ALA A 149 -5.50 0.04 3.71
CA ALA A 149 -6.21 0.72 4.80
C ALA A 149 -5.62 0.35 6.18
N LEU A 150 -5.32 -0.93 6.42
CA LEU A 150 -4.75 -1.41 7.67
C LEU A 150 -3.33 -0.87 7.88
N ILE A 151 -2.48 -0.91 6.85
CA ILE A 151 -1.12 -0.35 6.89
C ILE A 151 -1.18 1.15 7.22
N THR A 152 -1.95 1.93 6.46
CA THR A 152 -2.03 3.39 6.69
C THR A 152 -2.70 3.77 8.00
N THR A 153 -3.59 2.93 8.54
CA THR A 153 -4.18 3.13 9.86
C THR A 153 -3.14 2.86 10.96
N GLY A 154 -2.46 1.71 10.90
CA GLY A 154 -1.40 1.35 11.84
C GLY A 154 -0.28 2.40 11.86
N THR A 155 0.23 2.78 10.69
CA THR A 155 1.26 3.82 10.55
C THR A 155 0.82 5.16 11.19
N ARG A 156 -0.44 5.57 10.98
CA ARG A 156 -0.96 6.83 11.53
C ARG A 156 -1.09 6.76 13.05
N GLU A 157 -1.58 5.64 13.58
CA GLU A 157 -1.71 5.42 15.03
C GLU A 157 -0.34 5.38 15.70
N SER A 158 0.65 4.69 15.12
CA SER A 158 2.02 4.61 15.64
C SER A 158 2.77 5.95 15.62
N ALA A 159 2.47 6.81 14.66
CA ALA A 159 3.05 8.16 14.58
C ALA A 159 2.30 9.20 15.45
N PHE A 160 1.09 8.89 15.92
CA PHE A 160 0.31 9.85 16.68
C PHE A 160 0.89 10.03 18.09
N ARG A 161 1.30 11.25 18.43
CA ARG A 161 1.94 11.60 19.72
C ARG A 161 3.24 10.82 19.99
N ASN A 162 3.95 10.46 18.92
CA ASN A 162 5.27 9.82 19.00
C ASN A 162 6.34 10.77 18.44
N VAL A 163 7.59 10.58 18.85
CA VAL A 163 8.76 11.33 18.35
C VAL A 163 9.11 10.89 16.94
N LYS A 164 8.90 9.61 16.62
CA LYS A 164 9.15 9.05 15.28
C LYS A 164 8.35 9.77 14.22
N SER A 165 9.00 10.05 13.08
CA SER A 165 8.33 10.65 11.94
C SER A 165 7.35 9.66 11.29
N ILE A 166 6.34 10.18 10.59
CA ILE A 166 5.38 9.32 9.86
C ILE A 166 6.06 8.48 8.77
N ALA A 167 7.16 8.96 8.20
CA ALA A 167 7.92 8.22 7.19
C ALA A 167 8.66 7.03 7.80
N GLU A 168 9.27 7.20 8.98
CA GLU A 168 9.88 6.10 9.74
C GLU A 168 8.84 5.07 10.16
N CYS A 169 7.70 5.50 10.71
CA CYS A 169 6.62 4.60 11.09
C CYS A 169 6.05 3.84 9.88
N LEU A 170 6.00 4.46 8.70
CA LEU A 170 5.56 3.80 7.47
C LEU A 170 6.57 2.75 7.01
N ALA A 171 7.87 3.07 7.07
CA ALA A 171 8.94 2.15 6.72
C ALA A 171 8.96 0.93 7.67
N ASP A 172 8.89 1.18 8.98
CA ASP A 172 8.81 0.12 10.01
C ASP A 172 7.60 -0.80 9.76
N GLU A 173 6.42 -0.22 9.50
CA GLU A 173 5.20 -1.00 9.26
C GLU A 173 5.31 -1.85 7.98
N LEU A 174 5.83 -1.28 6.88
CA LEU A 174 6.00 -1.99 5.61
C LEU A 174 7.03 -3.13 5.70
N ILE A 175 8.17 -2.90 6.35
CA ILE A 175 9.21 -3.93 6.54
C ILE A 175 8.66 -5.08 7.40
N ASN A 176 7.97 -4.77 8.50
CA ASN A 176 7.38 -5.79 9.36
C ASN A 176 6.27 -6.58 8.65
N ALA A 177 5.41 -5.90 7.90
CA ALA A 177 4.36 -6.54 7.11
C ALA A 177 4.93 -7.43 5.99
N ALA A 178 5.98 -7.00 5.29
CA ALA A 178 6.64 -7.79 4.25
C ALA A 178 7.28 -9.07 4.81
N LYS A 179 7.78 -9.04 6.05
CA LYS A 179 8.30 -10.22 6.75
C LYS A 179 7.21 -11.11 7.38
N GLY A 180 5.94 -10.66 7.37
CA GLY A 180 4.86 -11.35 8.07
C GLY A 180 4.98 -11.30 9.60
N SER A 181 5.68 -10.30 10.13
CA SER A 181 5.89 -10.16 11.57
C SER A 181 4.60 -9.78 12.27
N SER A 182 4.32 -10.44 13.38
CA SER A 182 3.22 -10.09 14.28
C SER A 182 3.42 -8.74 14.95
N ASN A 183 4.56 -8.06 14.80
CA ASN A 183 4.73 -6.69 15.29
C ASN A 183 3.95 -5.65 14.46
N SER A 184 3.65 -5.95 13.19
CA SER A 184 2.85 -5.07 12.33
C SER A 184 1.40 -5.04 12.81
N TYR A 185 0.82 -3.84 12.86
CA TYR A 185 -0.60 -3.66 13.14
C TYR A 185 -1.46 -4.36 12.08
N ALA A 186 -1.08 -4.24 10.81
CA ALA A 186 -1.83 -4.81 9.70
C ALA A 186 -1.89 -6.34 9.75
N ILE A 187 -0.79 -7.01 10.09
CA ILE A 187 -0.75 -8.48 10.26
C ILE A 187 -1.62 -8.91 11.44
N LYS A 188 -1.47 -8.27 12.61
CA LYS A 188 -2.32 -8.58 13.79
C LYS A 188 -3.80 -8.51 13.45
N LYS A 189 -4.22 -7.46 12.74
CA LYS A 189 -5.62 -7.25 12.37
C LYS A 189 -6.11 -8.24 11.33
N LYS A 190 -5.27 -8.59 10.35
CA LYS A 190 -5.58 -9.66 9.40
C LYS A 190 -5.82 -10.99 10.11
N ASP A 191 -4.89 -11.40 10.97
CA ASP A 191 -4.97 -12.68 11.67
C ASP A 191 -6.16 -12.72 12.64
N GLU A 192 -6.48 -11.59 13.28
CA GLU A 192 -7.69 -11.46 14.10
C GLU A 192 -8.97 -11.71 13.29
N LEU A 193 -9.08 -11.12 12.09
CA LEU A 193 -10.23 -11.28 11.21
C LEU A 193 -10.37 -12.72 10.70
N GLU A 194 -9.27 -13.32 10.24
CA GLU A 194 -9.26 -14.70 9.74
C GLU A 194 -9.56 -15.70 10.86
N ARG A 195 -9.09 -15.45 12.09
CA ARG A 195 -9.42 -16.28 13.26
C ARG A 195 -10.91 -16.22 13.59
N VAL A 196 -11.53 -15.03 13.53
CA VAL A 196 -12.97 -14.87 13.75
C VAL A 196 -13.77 -15.54 12.64
N ALA A 197 -13.33 -15.44 11.38
CA ALA A 197 -13.96 -16.14 10.27
C ALA A 197 -13.89 -17.67 10.48
N LYS A 198 -12.72 -18.22 10.81
CA LYS A 198 -12.54 -19.65 11.08
C LYS A 198 -13.43 -20.17 12.21
N SER A 199 -13.65 -19.37 13.26
CA SER A 199 -14.53 -19.74 14.37
C SER A 199 -16.02 -19.76 14.00
N ASN A 200 -16.42 -19.04 12.95
CA ASN A 200 -17.80 -18.91 12.49
C ASN A 200 -18.03 -19.66 11.16
N ARG A 201 -17.15 -20.62 10.86
CA ARG A 201 -17.29 -21.52 9.71
C ARG A 201 -18.34 -22.58 9.99
#